data_AF-A0A970BJX8-F1
#
_entry.id   AF-A0A970BJX8-F1
#
_cell.length_a   1.000
_cell.length_b   1.000
_cell.length_c   1.000
_cell.angle_alpha   90.00
_cell.angle_beta   90.00
_cell.angle_gamma   90.00
#
_symmetry.space_group_name_H-M   'P 1'
#
loop_
_entity.id
_entity.type
_entity.pdbx_description
1 polymer ?
#
loop_
_entity_poly.entity_id
_entity_poly.type
_entity_poly.pdbx_seq_one_letter_code
_entity_poly.pdbx_strand_id
1 'polypeptide(L)'
;MKQEVFRNINFNEELPLIDILEDSCFYPASGYDLSPIPLLAHRGINSFVFCDYSISQFELIEELKFKAFTNYELSFQRPVSESEFKFDKAKLKPHYSIQLNWGQYEQILHNSKPHSYWTIWETKPNNENSESHFISILFIGGEGLATLQALYCNNKITPKALAII
;
A
#
# COMPACT_ATOMS: atom_id res chain seq x y z
N MET A 1 -1.02 -11.45 16.42
CA MET A 1 -0.94 -9.98 16.34
C MET A 1 -1.47 -9.42 15.02
N LYS A 2 -0.70 -9.29 13.91
CA LYS A 2 -1.23 -8.65 12.68
C LYS A 2 -2.46 -9.33 12.07
N GLN A 3 -2.49 -10.65 12.04
CA GLN A 3 -3.64 -11.40 11.52
C GLN A 3 -4.90 -11.17 12.38
N GLU A 4 -4.76 -10.96 13.69
CA GLU A 4 -5.89 -10.64 14.59
C GLU A 4 -6.35 -9.20 14.42
N VAL A 5 -5.42 -8.26 14.21
CA VAL A 5 -5.77 -6.87 13.86
C VAL A 5 -6.59 -6.89 12.57
N PHE A 6 -6.09 -7.56 11.52
CA PHE A 6 -6.77 -7.58 10.23
C PHE A 6 -8.12 -8.29 10.23
N ARG A 7 -8.30 -9.27 11.12
CA ARG A 7 -9.55 -10.00 11.30
C ARG A 7 -10.67 -9.19 11.96
N ASN A 8 -10.33 -8.18 12.77
CA ASN A 8 -11.31 -7.46 13.60
C ASN A 8 -11.59 -6.01 13.13
N ILE A 9 -11.17 -5.65 11.91
CA ILE A 9 -11.30 -4.28 11.41
C ILE A 9 -12.74 -3.90 11.11
N ASN A 10 -13.10 -2.67 11.49
CA ASN A 10 -14.34 -2.02 11.08
C ASN A 10 -14.10 -0.82 10.15
N PHE A 11 -15.09 -0.53 9.30
CA PHE A 11 -15.06 0.59 8.35
C PHE A 11 -14.87 1.97 8.97
N ASN A 12 -15.32 2.16 10.22
CA ASN A 12 -15.32 3.46 10.90
C ASN A 12 -14.09 3.66 11.81
N GLU A 13 -13.19 2.69 11.86
CA GLU A 13 -12.00 2.76 12.71
C GLU A 13 -10.87 3.53 12.02
N GLU A 14 -10.05 4.20 12.85
CA GLU A 14 -8.83 4.84 12.39
C GLU A 14 -7.93 3.82 11.68
N LEU A 15 -7.19 4.28 10.67
CA LEU A 15 -6.20 3.45 10.01
C LEU A 15 -5.19 2.91 11.04
N PRO A 16 -5.01 1.58 11.19
CA PRO A 16 -3.99 0.99 12.05
C PRO A 16 -2.63 1.11 11.35
N LEU A 17 -2.17 2.35 11.15
CA LEU A 17 -1.03 2.68 10.30
C LEU A 17 0.23 1.97 10.75
N ILE A 18 0.50 1.93 12.06
CA ILE A 18 1.69 1.28 12.61
C ILE A 18 1.67 -0.21 12.28
N ASP A 19 0.55 -0.90 12.48
CA ASP A 19 0.40 -2.31 12.14
C ASP A 19 0.53 -2.57 10.64
N ILE A 20 0.14 -1.63 9.79
CA ILE A 20 0.32 -1.72 8.34
C ILE A 20 1.81 -1.56 7.97
N LEU A 21 2.53 -0.64 8.61
CA LEU A 21 3.91 -0.27 8.23
C LEU A 21 4.98 -1.18 8.83
N GLU A 22 4.81 -1.68 10.05
CA GLU A 22 5.77 -2.64 10.62
C GLU A 22 5.86 -3.88 9.72
N ASP A 23 6.97 -4.61 9.69
CA ASP A 23 7.11 -5.88 8.93
C ASP A 23 6.57 -5.90 7.47
N SER A 24 6.45 -4.74 6.84
CA SER A 24 5.79 -4.60 5.54
C SER A 24 6.78 -4.72 4.39
N CYS A 25 6.26 -4.89 3.18
CA CYS A 25 6.99 -4.57 1.96
C CYS A 25 6.57 -3.19 1.47
N PHE A 26 7.53 -2.28 1.28
CA PHE A 26 7.32 -1.04 0.54
C PHE A 26 7.70 -1.24 -0.93
N TYR A 27 6.83 -0.84 -1.85
CA TYR A 27 7.06 -0.95 -3.30
C TYR A 27 6.80 0.40 -3.99
N PRO A 28 7.82 1.24 -4.17
CA PRO A 28 7.70 2.48 -4.92
C PRO A 28 7.65 2.21 -6.43
N ALA A 29 6.97 3.10 -7.18
CA ALA A 29 6.75 2.96 -8.61
C ALA A 29 6.19 1.58 -8.98
N SER A 30 5.24 1.09 -8.18
CA SER A 30 4.76 -0.29 -8.27
C SER A 30 4.03 -0.61 -9.56
N GLY A 31 3.58 0.40 -10.30
CA GLY A 31 2.64 0.15 -11.38
C GLY A 31 1.43 -0.65 -10.88
N TYR A 32 0.92 -1.53 -11.75
CA TYR A 32 0.01 -2.61 -11.39
C TYR A 32 0.77 -3.92 -11.12
N ASP A 33 2.09 -3.86 -10.85
CA ASP A 33 2.86 -5.07 -10.56
C ASP A 33 2.56 -5.57 -9.16
N LEU A 34 2.01 -6.79 -9.11
CA LEU A 34 1.62 -7.47 -7.88
C LEU A 34 2.62 -8.56 -7.52
N SER A 35 3.72 -8.70 -8.27
CA SER A 35 4.73 -9.76 -8.10
C SER A 35 5.36 -9.86 -6.71
N PRO A 36 5.54 -8.78 -5.91
CA PRO A 36 6.10 -8.92 -4.56
C PRO A 36 5.24 -9.75 -3.62
N ILE A 37 3.91 -9.79 -3.84
CA ILE A 37 2.98 -10.47 -2.95
C ILE A 37 3.26 -11.99 -2.90
N PRO A 38 3.17 -12.76 -4.01
CA PRO A 38 3.47 -14.19 -3.97
C PRO A 38 4.91 -14.49 -3.59
N LEU A 39 5.86 -13.58 -3.88
CA LEU A 39 7.28 -13.73 -3.55
C LEU A 39 7.61 -13.52 -2.06
N LEU A 40 6.80 -12.75 -1.34
CA LEU A 40 7.11 -12.35 0.04
C LEU A 40 6.08 -12.84 1.07
N ALA A 41 4.85 -13.12 0.67
CA ALA A 41 3.80 -13.63 1.57
C ALA A 41 4.24 -14.91 2.29
N HIS A 42 4.80 -15.87 1.56
CA HIS A 42 5.32 -17.12 2.12
C HIS A 42 6.55 -16.94 3.02
N ARG A 43 7.15 -15.73 3.04
CA ARG A 43 8.27 -15.35 3.92
C ARG A 43 7.81 -14.55 5.16
N GLY A 44 6.50 -14.53 5.41
CA GLY A 44 5.91 -13.90 6.58
C GLY A 44 5.74 -12.38 6.45
N ILE A 45 5.65 -11.84 5.23
CA ILE A 45 5.21 -10.46 4.99
C ILE A 45 3.74 -10.49 4.56
N ASN A 46 2.86 -9.96 5.39
CA ASN A 46 1.41 -9.93 5.12
C ASN A 46 0.86 -8.51 4.92
N SER A 47 1.73 -7.49 4.93
CA SER A 47 1.37 -6.10 4.70
C SER A 47 2.23 -5.52 3.58
N PHE A 48 1.58 -4.90 2.60
CA PHE A 48 2.19 -4.38 1.40
C PHE A 48 1.77 -2.92 1.23
N VAL A 49 2.75 -2.03 1.05
CA VAL A 49 2.53 -0.60 0.80
C VAL A 49 3.01 -0.29 -0.60
N PHE A 50 2.05 -0.15 -1.51
CA PHE A 50 2.30 0.10 -2.93
C PHE A 50 2.16 1.58 -3.20
N CYS A 51 3.04 2.12 -4.04
CA CYS A 51 3.07 3.55 -4.28
C CYS A 51 3.34 3.88 -5.75
N ASP A 52 2.37 4.51 -6.39
CA ASP A 52 2.51 4.98 -7.77
C ASP A 52 1.50 6.11 -8.09
N TYR A 53 1.97 7.30 -8.43
CA TYR A 53 1.12 8.44 -8.77
C TYR A 53 0.52 8.37 -10.18
N SER A 54 0.97 7.46 -11.04
CA SER A 54 0.53 7.36 -12.44
C SER A 54 -0.72 6.50 -12.64
N ILE A 55 -1.21 5.86 -11.57
CA ILE A 55 -2.25 4.84 -11.61
C ILE A 55 -3.54 5.30 -10.95
N SER A 56 -4.68 4.86 -11.48
CA SER A 56 -5.96 5.06 -10.83
C SER A 56 -6.28 3.96 -9.80
N GLN A 57 -6.95 4.37 -8.72
CA GLN A 57 -7.45 3.44 -7.70
C GLN A 57 -8.39 2.35 -8.27
N PHE A 58 -9.20 2.68 -9.27
CA PHE A 58 -10.22 1.78 -9.80
C PHE A 58 -9.58 0.64 -10.58
N GLU A 59 -8.59 0.97 -11.42
CA GLU A 59 -7.87 -0.03 -12.20
C GLU A 59 -7.07 -0.97 -11.28
N LEU A 60 -6.46 -0.46 -10.21
CA LEU A 60 -5.71 -1.31 -9.27
C LEU A 60 -6.59 -2.36 -8.58
N ILE A 61 -7.78 -1.99 -8.13
CA ILE A 61 -8.69 -2.94 -7.47
C ILE A 61 -9.13 -4.02 -8.43
N GLU A 62 -9.45 -3.66 -9.68
CA GLU A 62 -9.80 -4.64 -10.71
C GLU A 62 -8.61 -5.55 -11.02
N GLU A 63 -7.42 -5.00 -11.18
CA GLU A 63 -6.17 -5.75 -11.37
C GLU A 63 -5.90 -6.73 -10.21
N LEU A 64 -6.11 -6.31 -8.96
CA LEU A 64 -5.99 -7.17 -7.78
C LEU A 64 -6.99 -8.34 -7.82
N LYS A 65 -8.25 -8.09 -8.20
CA LYS A 65 -9.28 -9.14 -8.34
C LYS A 65 -8.95 -10.13 -9.47
N PHE A 66 -8.43 -9.66 -10.60
CA PHE A 66 -8.19 -10.48 -11.78
C PHE A 66 -6.85 -11.20 -11.78
N LYS A 67 -5.77 -10.60 -11.28
CA LYS A 67 -4.39 -11.10 -11.49
C LYS A 67 -3.73 -11.71 -10.26
N ALA A 68 -3.93 -11.17 -9.06
CA ALA A 68 -3.11 -11.58 -7.91
C ALA A 68 -3.71 -12.71 -7.05
N PHE A 69 -5.01 -12.97 -7.15
CA PHE A 69 -5.71 -13.60 -6.02
C PHE A 69 -6.79 -14.60 -6.42
N THR A 70 -6.46 -15.64 -7.19
CA THR A 70 -7.42 -16.75 -7.43
C THR A 70 -7.86 -17.43 -6.12
N ASN A 71 -6.97 -17.46 -5.12
CA ASN A 71 -7.19 -18.13 -3.83
C ASN A 71 -7.55 -17.18 -2.68
N TYR A 72 -7.73 -15.88 -2.93
CA TYR A 72 -8.16 -14.93 -1.91
C TYR A 72 -9.46 -14.25 -2.33
N GLU A 73 -10.19 -13.75 -1.35
CA GLU A 73 -11.36 -12.91 -1.53
C GLU A 73 -11.17 -11.58 -0.81
N LEU A 74 -11.76 -10.53 -1.36
CA LEU A 74 -11.72 -9.20 -0.76
C LEU A 74 -12.63 -9.18 0.46
N SER A 75 -12.03 -9.08 1.65
CA SER A 75 -12.73 -9.05 2.93
C SER A 75 -13.08 -7.62 3.36
N PHE A 76 -12.18 -6.67 3.06
CA PHE A 76 -12.35 -5.26 3.42
C PHE A 76 -11.73 -4.33 2.40
N GLN A 77 -12.37 -3.16 2.19
CA GLN A 77 -11.76 -2.07 1.45
C GLN A 77 -12.31 -0.70 1.86
N ARG A 78 -11.46 0.34 1.89
CA ARG A 78 -11.93 1.72 2.01
C ARG A 78 -10.92 2.73 1.47
N PRO A 79 -11.38 3.93 1.05
CA PRO A 79 -10.48 5.05 0.88
C PRO A 79 -9.87 5.46 2.22
N VAL A 80 -8.65 5.96 2.15
CA VAL A 80 -7.91 6.51 3.29
C VAL A 80 -7.71 7.99 3.04
N SER A 81 -8.02 8.83 4.02
CA SER A 81 -7.80 10.26 3.93
C SER A 81 -6.36 10.62 4.31
N GLU A 82 -5.84 11.73 3.75
CA GLU A 82 -4.49 12.20 4.08
C GLU A 82 -4.30 12.43 5.60
N SER A 83 -5.34 12.90 6.29
CA SER A 83 -5.34 13.14 7.73
C SER A 83 -5.09 11.90 8.58
N GLU A 84 -5.41 10.71 8.09
CA GLU A 84 -5.21 9.45 8.83
C GLU A 84 -3.74 9.02 8.89
N PHE A 85 -2.90 9.51 7.97
CA PHE A 85 -1.47 9.21 7.99
C PHE A 85 -0.70 9.96 9.07
N LYS A 86 -1.33 10.96 9.71
CA LYS A 86 -0.83 11.71 10.87
C LYS A 86 0.63 12.16 10.71
N PHE A 87 1.04 12.57 9.50
CA PHE A 87 2.42 12.96 9.23
C PHE A 87 2.66 14.46 9.28
N ASP A 88 3.88 14.83 9.69
CA ASP A 88 4.31 16.22 9.74
C ASP A 88 4.86 16.64 8.39
N LYS A 89 4.06 17.41 7.62
CA LYS A 89 4.44 17.96 6.32
C LYS A 89 5.73 18.78 6.39
N ALA A 90 6.03 19.42 7.52
CA ALA A 90 7.25 20.23 7.67
C ALA A 90 8.53 19.37 7.73
N LYS A 91 8.41 18.07 8.02
CA LYS A 91 9.55 17.14 8.01
C LYS A 91 9.81 16.49 6.66
N LEU A 92 8.89 16.66 5.70
CA LEU A 92 9.13 16.19 4.33
C LEU A 92 10.26 17.00 3.72
N LYS A 93 11.27 16.31 3.21
CA LYS A 93 12.42 16.95 2.56
C LYS A 93 12.20 16.87 1.06
N PRO A 94 11.90 18.00 0.39
CA PRO A 94 11.74 17.99 -1.05
C PRO A 94 13.04 17.53 -1.69
N HIS A 95 12.95 16.56 -2.59
CA HIS A 95 14.09 16.10 -3.38
C HIS A 95 13.94 16.63 -4.80
N TYR A 96 14.60 17.75 -5.08
CA TYR A 96 14.61 18.32 -6.42
C TYR A 96 15.70 17.62 -7.23
N SER A 97 15.32 16.79 -8.21
CA SER A 97 16.28 16.35 -9.22
C SER A 97 16.53 17.51 -10.18
N ILE A 98 17.81 17.81 -10.41
CA ILE A 98 18.29 19.03 -11.11
C ILE A 98 18.00 18.97 -12.64
N GLN A 99 17.33 17.92 -13.13
CA GLN A 99 17.09 17.68 -14.56
C GLN A 99 15.64 17.29 -14.88
N LEU A 100 14.65 17.83 -14.15
CA LEU A 100 13.25 17.65 -14.53
C LEU A 100 12.88 18.54 -15.72
N ASN A 101 12.34 17.93 -16.77
CA ASN A 101 11.54 18.67 -17.75
C ASN A 101 10.22 19.07 -17.06
N TRP A 102 10.20 20.29 -16.51
CA TRP A 102 9.08 20.82 -15.74
C TRP A 102 7.73 20.73 -16.46
N GLY A 103 7.69 20.88 -17.79
CA GLY A 103 6.44 20.80 -18.55
C GLY A 103 5.80 19.41 -18.56
N GLN A 104 6.61 18.33 -18.59
CA GLN A 104 6.10 16.96 -18.50
C GLN A 104 5.70 16.60 -17.06
N TYR A 105 6.47 17.06 -16.08
CA TYR A 105 6.19 16.83 -14.67
C TYR A 105 4.90 17.52 -14.22
N GLU A 106 4.66 18.77 -14.65
CA GLU A 106 3.43 19.50 -14.38
C GLU A 106 2.20 18.83 -15.01
N GLN A 107 2.31 18.30 -16.23
CA GLN A 107 1.21 17.56 -16.86
C GLN A 107 0.84 16.30 -16.09
N ILE A 108 1.84 15.56 -15.59
CA ILE A 108 1.62 14.38 -14.76
C ILE A 108 0.96 14.78 -13.45
N LEU A 109 1.50 15.77 -12.72
CA LEU A 109 0.91 16.25 -11.47
C LEU A 109 -0.51 16.81 -11.64
N HIS A 110 -0.78 17.50 -12.74
CA HIS A 110 -2.10 18.07 -13.02
C HIS A 110 -3.15 16.97 -13.27
N ASN A 111 -2.73 15.84 -13.85
CA ASN A 111 -3.62 14.72 -14.14
C ASN A 111 -3.69 13.70 -12.99
N SER A 112 -2.67 13.65 -12.13
CA SER A 112 -2.56 12.73 -11.00
C SER A 112 -3.07 13.36 -9.71
N LYS A 113 -4.34 13.11 -9.36
CA LYS A 113 -4.85 13.48 -8.03
C LYS A 113 -4.33 12.49 -6.97
N PRO A 114 -3.73 12.98 -5.87
CA PRO A 114 -3.36 12.12 -4.75
C PRO A 114 -4.56 11.36 -4.22
N HIS A 115 -4.37 10.07 -3.98
CA HIS A 115 -5.40 9.21 -3.44
C HIS A 115 -4.75 8.08 -2.66
N SER A 116 -5.51 7.47 -1.76
CA SER A 116 -5.05 6.33 -1.00
C SER A 116 -6.19 5.39 -0.72
N TYR A 117 -5.88 4.09 -0.75
CA TYR A 117 -6.86 3.04 -0.62
C TYR A 117 -6.26 1.89 0.17
N TRP A 118 -7.04 1.34 1.10
CA TRP A 118 -6.60 0.23 1.92
C TRP A 118 -7.55 -0.94 1.71
N THR A 119 -6.98 -2.12 1.48
CA THR A 119 -7.71 -3.36 1.25
C THR A 119 -7.16 -4.49 2.08
N ILE A 120 -8.02 -5.43 2.44
CA ILE A 120 -7.64 -6.67 3.12
C ILE A 120 -8.26 -7.83 2.36
N TRP A 121 -7.42 -8.82 2.10
CA TRP A 121 -7.75 -10.01 1.33
C TRP A 121 -7.59 -11.22 2.24
N GLU A 122 -8.58 -12.11 2.25
CA GLU A 122 -8.59 -13.33 3.05
C GLU A 122 -8.49 -14.54 2.14
N THR A 123 -7.73 -15.57 2.52
CA THR A 123 -7.73 -16.83 1.79
C THR A 123 -9.11 -17.44 1.74
N LYS A 124 -9.55 -17.88 0.56
CA LYS A 124 -10.82 -18.59 0.39
C LYS A 124 -10.82 -19.87 1.24
N PRO A 125 -11.96 -20.24 1.83
CA PRO A 125 -12.07 -21.48 2.58
C PRO A 125 -11.81 -22.67 1.65
N ASN A 126 -10.74 -23.41 1.92
CA ASN A 126 -10.41 -24.64 1.22
C ASN A 126 -10.63 -25.79 2.22
N ASN A 127 -11.72 -26.53 2.04
CA ASN A 127 -12.20 -27.69 2.82
C ASN A 127 -11.50 -27.93 4.18
N GLU A 128 -12.20 -27.54 5.26
CA GLU A 128 -12.03 -27.94 6.67
C GLU A 128 -10.58 -27.97 7.22
N ASN A 129 -10.24 -26.93 8.01
CA ASN A 129 -9.06 -26.78 8.90
C ASN A 129 -7.85 -25.96 8.41
N SER A 130 -7.95 -25.21 7.32
CA SER A 130 -6.93 -24.20 7.00
C SER A 130 -7.20 -22.91 7.80
N GLU A 131 -6.24 -22.41 8.57
CA GLU A 131 -6.33 -21.07 9.17
C GLU A 131 -6.42 -20.00 8.08
N SER A 132 -7.36 -19.06 8.22
CA SER A 132 -7.47 -17.91 7.31
C SER A 132 -6.17 -17.09 7.32
N HIS A 133 -5.66 -16.77 6.14
CA HIS A 133 -4.53 -15.86 5.98
C HIS A 133 -4.98 -14.54 5.34
N PHE A 134 -4.59 -13.44 5.99
CA PHE A 134 -4.92 -12.08 5.58
C PHE A 134 -3.72 -11.39 4.94
N ILE A 135 -3.97 -10.73 3.81
CA ILE A 135 -3.03 -9.83 3.13
C ILE A 135 -3.61 -8.40 3.18
N SER A 136 -2.88 -7.50 3.80
CA SER A 136 -3.17 -6.06 3.82
C SER A 136 -2.42 -5.35 2.69
N ILE A 137 -3.12 -4.56 1.90
CA ILE A 137 -2.54 -3.74 0.84
C ILE A 137 -2.99 -2.29 1.05
N LEU A 138 -2.03 -1.42 1.35
CA LEU A 138 -2.21 0.03 1.35
C LEU A 138 -1.60 0.60 0.08
N PHE A 139 -2.45 1.12 -0.79
CA PHE A 139 -2.02 1.81 -2.00
C PHE A 139 -2.00 3.31 -1.80
N ILE A 140 -0.93 3.96 -2.27
CA ILE A 140 -0.72 5.40 -2.24
C ILE A 140 -0.47 5.92 -3.65
N GLY A 141 -1.41 6.67 -4.19
CA GLY A 141 -1.28 7.45 -5.41
C GLY A 141 -0.37 8.66 -5.18
N GLY A 142 0.93 8.43 -5.03
CA GLY A 142 1.91 9.44 -4.63
C GLY A 142 3.32 9.14 -5.13
N GLU A 143 4.24 10.04 -4.87
CA GLU A 143 5.67 9.88 -5.22
C GLU A 143 6.35 8.97 -4.20
N GLY A 144 7.19 8.04 -4.68
CA GLY A 144 7.76 6.97 -3.87
C GLY A 144 8.61 7.47 -2.70
N LEU A 145 9.50 8.45 -2.91
CA LEU A 145 10.34 8.99 -1.85
C LEU A 145 9.53 9.82 -0.84
N ALA A 146 8.58 10.63 -1.30
CA ALA A 146 7.68 11.39 -0.46
C ALA A 146 6.83 10.46 0.43
N THR A 147 6.28 9.38 -0.15
CA THR A 147 5.54 8.35 0.59
C THR A 147 6.43 7.62 1.61
N LEU A 148 7.67 7.27 1.22
CA LEU A 148 8.63 6.66 2.14
C LEU A 148 8.90 7.60 3.33
N GLN A 149 9.13 8.88 3.08
CA GLN A 149 9.37 9.86 4.13
C GLN A 149 8.14 10.04 5.04
N ALA A 150 6.96 10.22 4.44
CA ALA A 150 5.71 10.49 5.13
C ALA A 150 5.27 9.31 6.01
N LEU A 151 5.34 8.09 5.47
CA LEU A 151 4.85 6.91 6.16
C LEU A 151 5.92 6.27 7.04
N TYR A 152 7.11 5.99 6.51
CA TYR A 152 8.12 5.23 7.25
C TYR A 152 9.03 6.12 8.09
N CYS A 153 9.68 7.12 7.48
CA CYS A 153 10.65 7.94 8.22
C CYS A 153 9.99 8.73 9.35
N ASN A 154 8.82 9.32 9.11
CA ASN A 154 8.14 10.12 10.12
C ASN A 154 7.60 9.27 11.30
N ASN A 155 7.22 8.02 11.05
CA ASN A 155 6.84 7.07 12.11
C ASN A 155 8.04 6.31 12.70
N LYS A 156 9.26 6.55 12.21
CA LYS A 156 10.50 5.85 12.62
C LYS A 156 10.43 4.33 12.42
N ILE A 157 9.72 3.90 11.38
CA ILE A 157 9.58 2.49 11.00
C ILE A 157 10.45 2.21 9.79
N THR A 158 11.10 1.05 9.76
CA THR A 158 11.80 0.55 8.57
C THR A 158 10.97 -0.58 7.99
N PRO A 159 10.63 -0.57 6.69
CA PRO A 159 9.95 -1.70 6.07
C PRO A 159 10.85 -2.93 6.13
N LYS A 160 10.26 -4.11 6.26
CA LYS A 160 11.01 -5.38 6.27
C LYS A 160 11.55 -5.75 4.90
N ALA A 161 10.89 -5.29 3.84
CA ALA A 161 11.36 -5.42 2.47
C ALA A 161 11.14 -4.14 1.69
N LEU A 162 12.05 -3.86 0.76
CA LEU A 162 11.91 -2.86 -0.29
C LEU A 162 11.93 -3.59 -1.64
N ALA A 163 10.83 -3.52 -2.38
CA ALA A 163 10.77 -4.08 -3.73
C ALA A 163 11.24 -3.02 -4.75
N ILE A 164 12.17 -3.41 -5.62
CA ILE A 164 12.64 -2.62 -6.77
C ILE A 164 12.76 -3.63 -7.92
N ILE A 165 11.89 -3.49 -8.92
CA ILE A 165 11.71 -4.46 -10.01
C ILE A 165 11.61 -3.71 -11.33
#